data_AF-D2VR86-F1
#
_entry.id   AF-D2VR86-F1
#
_cell.length_a   1.000
_cell.length_b   1.000
_cell.length_c   1.000
_cell.angle_alpha   90.00
_cell.angle_beta   90.00
_cell.angle_gamma   90.00
#
_symmetry.space_group_name_H-M   'P 1'
#
loop_
_entity.id
_entity.type
_entity.pdbx_description
1 polymer ?
#
loop_
_entity_poly.entity_id
_entity_poly.type
_entity_poly.pdbx_seq_one_letter_code
_entity_poly.pdbx_strand_id
1 'polypeptide(L)'
;MGKFETLKTESIHSLQSKGLFRFVIIVMMSLIMFCSNIVIGKQYIIRNVPYFSQQTEYSCGATSLQMALSYFDGNFHRQMKEESLLKETVSFRIISQESIVDVARTSNHTGTCSLDVIRSARFSTISSTPISQYYLQYPKQAPMNGWFGIENSHNLLNKSLDSIYYFGGLMTIYYPERGSYLKSEKCSEKKGGEGNVKCWVKEMIESFLKFDIPVICLMFYDLNDSEGHYRLAVGYETKLDESGNEIPTHIIMWDPYNREGNPPISNFTISEFCNLWNYTELRFENTCYRPYFGAVMYPLDIKAMVSREGHLMVEYGHPKHLVSSDFVSKHVEKTLVIDNVVAKIRIYQTIPNQEDILKEVESVDLQMNPSRLNFGQNLSFSWKLPSNLLLEKNIRIKIGIYGLVCDKTLTWLYEPNTDKFSQSYKYCDQVGGTIFIKTD
;
A
#
# COMPACT_ATOMS: atom_id res chain seq x y z
N MET A 1 -104.06 -8.66 -10.22
CA MET A 1 -103.48 -10.02 -10.10
C MET A 1 -102.50 -10.19 -11.24
N GLY A 2 -101.20 -10.22 -10.95
CA GLY A 2 -100.13 -10.27 -11.95
C GLY A 2 -98.79 -9.97 -11.27
N LYS A 3 -97.98 -11.01 -11.08
CA LYS A 3 -96.74 -11.01 -10.28
C LYS A 3 -95.66 -10.12 -10.91
N PHE A 4 -94.98 -9.36 -10.05
CA PHE A 4 -93.66 -8.81 -10.29
C PHE A 4 -92.62 -9.94 -10.42
N GLU A 5 -91.88 -9.98 -11.52
CA GLU A 5 -90.57 -10.63 -11.58
C GLU A 5 -89.51 -9.55 -11.74
N THR A 6 -88.83 -9.25 -10.64
CA THR A 6 -87.63 -8.42 -10.59
C THR A 6 -86.44 -9.23 -11.12
N LEU A 7 -86.09 -9.02 -12.38
CA LEU A 7 -84.82 -9.45 -12.93
C LEU A 7 -83.69 -8.71 -12.19
N LYS A 8 -82.95 -9.45 -11.35
CA LYS A 8 -81.67 -9.01 -10.79
C LYS A 8 -80.69 -8.81 -11.94
N THR A 9 -80.50 -7.57 -12.35
CA THR A 9 -79.30 -7.12 -13.06
C THR A 9 -78.12 -7.21 -12.10
N GLU A 10 -77.54 -8.40 -11.97
CA GLU A 10 -76.21 -8.53 -11.38
C GLU A 10 -75.24 -7.74 -12.26
N SER A 11 -74.75 -6.64 -11.67
CA SER A 11 -73.84 -5.67 -12.23
C SER A 11 -72.61 -6.31 -12.87
N ILE A 12 -72.59 -6.38 -14.20
CA ILE A 12 -71.41 -6.74 -15.02
C ILE A 12 -70.22 -5.79 -14.73
N HIS A 13 -70.49 -4.58 -14.23
CA HIS A 13 -69.47 -3.62 -13.78
C HIS A 13 -68.66 -4.09 -12.54
N SER A 14 -69.16 -5.06 -11.76
CA SER A 14 -68.47 -5.62 -10.58
C SER A 14 -67.34 -6.60 -10.95
N LEU A 15 -67.45 -7.31 -12.07
CA LEU A 15 -66.43 -8.29 -12.48
C LEU A 15 -65.25 -7.65 -13.22
N GLN A 16 -65.48 -6.60 -14.02
CA GLN A 16 -64.40 -5.91 -14.74
C GLN A 16 -63.48 -5.10 -13.81
N SER A 17 -64.02 -4.50 -12.73
CA SER A 17 -63.21 -3.74 -11.77
C SER A 17 -62.28 -4.63 -10.93
N LYS A 18 -62.71 -5.87 -10.61
CA LYS A 18 -61.90 -6.84 -9.88
C LYS A 18 -60.74 -7.41 -10.70
N GLY A 19 -60.93 -7.56 -12.02
CA GLY A 19 -59.88 -8.01 -12.94
C GLY A 19 -58.77 -6.97 -13.11
N LEU A 20 -59.14 -5.70 -13.30
CA LEU A 20 -58.18 -4.61 -13.47
C LEU A 20 -57.35 -4.38 -12.20
N PHE A 21 -57.99 -4.43 -11.03
CA PHE A 21 -57.29 -4.26 -9.75
C PHE A 21 -56.26 -5.37 -9.50
N ARG A 22 -56.60 -6.63 -9.81
CA ARG A 22 -55.65 -7.75 -9.72
C ARG A 22 -54.49 -7.61 -10.71
N PHE A 23 -54.76 -7.16 -11.93
CA PHE A 23 -53.71 -6.92 -12.93
C PHE A 23 -52.74 -5.83 -12.49
N VAL A 24 -53.24 -4.71 -11.95
CA VAL A 24 -52.39 -3.63 -11.43
C VAL A 24 -51.53 -4.10 -10.25
N ILE A 25 -52.08 -4.91 -9.34
CA ILE A 25 -51.29 -5.50 -8.25
C ILE A 25 -50.21 -6.43 -8.79
N ILE A 26 -50.53 -7.30 -9.75
CA ILE A 26 -49.53 -8.21 -10.34
C ILE A 26 -48.42 -7.40 -11.02
N VAL A 27 -48.77 -6.40 -11.83
CA VAL A 27 -47.78 -5.54 -12.51
C VAL A 27 -46.94 -4.78 -11.48
N MET A 28 -47.53 -4.20 -10.43
CA MET A 28 -46.76 -3.54 -9.37
C MET A 28 -45.86 -4.50 -8.59
N MET A 29 -46.33 -5.71 -8.25
CA MET A 29 -45.48 -6.69 -7.58
C MET A 29 -44.35 -7.19 -8.49
N SER A 30 -44.62 -7.38 -9.78
CA SER A 30 -43.58 -7.69 -10.77
C SER A 30 -42.59 -6.53 -10.92
N LEU A 31 -43.06 -5.27 -10.93
CA LEU A 31 -42.19 -4.09 -11.02
C LEU A 31 -41.36 -3.91 -9.75
N ILE A 32 -41.94 -4.14 -8.56
CA ILE A 32 -41.23 -4.10 -7.28
C ILE A 32 -40.20 -5.22 -7.23
N MET A 33 -40.54 -6.45 -7.63
CA MET A 33 -39.55 -7.54 -7.72
C MET A 33 -38.45 -7.24 -8.76
N PHE A 34 -38.79 -6.58 -9.88
CA PHE A 34 -37.80 -6.17 -10.88
C PHE A 34 -36.88 -5.06 -10.38
N CYS A 35 -37.40 -4.06 -9.67
CA CYS A 35 -36.62 -2.98 -9.05
C CYS A 35 -35.82 -3.45 -7.82
N SER A 36 -36.30 -4.47 -7.10
CA SER A 36 -35.58 -5.07 -5.95
C SER A 36 -34.35 -5.88 -6.39
N ASN A 37 -34.29 -6.27 -7.65
CA ASN A 37 -33.17 -7.01 -8.23
C ASN A 37 -32.14 -6.11 -8.91
N ILE A 38 -32.21 -4.78 -8.74
CA ILE A 38 -31.10 -3.92 -9.10
C ILE A 38 -29.96 -4.24 -8.13
N VAL A 39 -29.07 -5.13 -8.56
CA VAL A 39 -27.82 -5.45 -7.87
C VAL A 39 -26.98 -4.18 -7.87
N ILE A 40 -27.07 -3.42 -6.77
CA ILE A 40 -26.24 -2.23 -6.57
C ILE A 40 -24.82 -2.74 -6.35
N GLY A 41 -23.99 -2.64 -7.39
CA GLY A 41 -22.56 -2.89 -7.24
C GLY A 41 -21.96 -1.96 -6.20
N LYS A 42 -21.01 -2.46 -5.40
CA LYS A 42 -20.27 -1.64 -4.46
C LYS A 42 -18.93 -1.29 -5.05
N GLN A 43 -18.56 -0.03 -4.95
CA GLN A 43 -17.23 0.44 -5.27
C GLN A 43 -16.48 0.71 -3.96
N TYR A 44 -15.26 0.20 -3.87
CA TYR A 44 -14.33 0.50 -2.78
C TYR A 44 -13.09 1.17 -3.36
N ILE A 45 -12.74 2.36 -2.85
CA ILE A 45 -11.52 3.08 -3.22
C ILE A 45 -10.85 3.52 -1.91
N ILE A 46 -9.57 3.22 -1.78
CA ILE A 46 -8.72 3.67 -0.67
C ILE A 46 -8.68 5.20 -0.72
N ARG A 47 -9.15 5.83 0.34
CA ARG A 47 -9.27 7.29 0.39
C ARG A 47 -7.90 7.93 0.57
N ASN A 48 -7.69 9.08 -0.07
CA ASN A 48 -6.53 9.96 0.13
C ASN A 48 -5.17 9.34 -0.22
N VAL A 49 -5.13 8.29 -1.04
CA VAL A 49 -3.90 8.01 -1.78
C VAL A 49 -3.66 9.30 -2.65
N PRO A 50 -2.42 9.77 -2.88
CA PRO A 50 -2.19 10.92 -3.77
C PRO A 50 -1.89 10.47 -5.21
N TYR A 51 -2.44 11.17 -6.19
CA TYR A 51 -2.11 10.93 -7.60
C TYR A 51 -0.89 11.75 -8.03
N PHE A 52 0.06 11.11 -8.72
CA PHE A 52 1.17 11.76 -9.39
C PHE A 52 1.29 11.24 -10.82
N SER A 53 1.60 12.13 -11.76
CA SER A 53 1.93 11.78 -13.14
C SER A 53 3.43 11.58 -13.31
N GLN A 54 3.85 10.66 -14.15
CA GLN A 54 5.27 10.41 -14.40
C GLN A 54 5.95 11.57 -15.13
N GLN A 55 7.12 12.00 -14.64
CA GLN A 55 7.91 13.08 -15.25
C GLN A 55 8.62 12.66 -16.54
N THR A 56 9.06 11.41 -16.62
CA THR A 56 9.80 10.88 -17.78
C THR A 56 9.12 9.63 -18.33
N GLU A 57 9.44 9.24 -19.57
CA GLU A 57 8.84 8.07 -20.23
C GLU A 57 9.03 6.76 -19.45
N TYR A 58 10.12 6.68 -18.70
CA TYR A 58 10.58 5.46 -18.04
C TYR A 58 10.37 5.47 -16.52
N SER A 59 9.69 6.50 -15.99
CA SER A 59 9.55 6.71 -14.54
C SER A 59 8.23 6.21 -13.94
N CYS A 60 7.45 5.38 -14.66
CA CYS A 60 6.18 4.83 -14.16
C CYS A 60 6.35 4.07 -12.83
N GLY A 61 7.44 3.31 -12.66
CA GLY A 61 7.76 2.62 -11.41
C GLY A 61 8.09 3.57 -10.27
N ALA A 62 8.91 4.60 -10.54
CA ALA A 62 9.24 5.63 -9.56
C ALA A 62 7.99 6.45 -9.14
N THR A 63 7.11 6.76 -10.08
CA THR A 63 5.85 7.48 -9.81
C THR A 63 4.89 6.63 -8.97
N SER A 64 4.73 5.35 -9.33
CA SER A 64 3.88 4.43 -8.57
C SER A 64 4.37 4.26 -7.13
N LEU A 65 5.69 4.20 -6.96
CA LEU A 65 6.32 4.21 -5.65
C LEU A 65 6.11 5.55 -4.91
N GLN A 66 6.20 6.69 -5.61
CA GLN A 66 5.91 8.01 -5.03
C GLN A 66 4.50 8.08 -4.46
N MET A 67 3.49 7.61 -5.21
CA MET A 67 2.10 7.56 -4.78
C MET A 67 1.94 6.70 -3.51
N ALA A 68 2.52 5.50 -3.50
CA ALA A 68 2.46 4.60 -2.34
C ALA A 68 3.20 5.15 -1.11
N LEU A 69 4.42 5.66 -1.27
CA LEU A 69 5.20 6.23 -0.17
C LEU A 69 4.49 7.46 0.42
N SER A 70 3.91 8.28 -0.45
CA SER A 70 3.24 9.49 -0.04
C SER A 70 1.92 9.21 0.67
N TYR A 71 1.22 8.14 0.28
CA TYR A 71 0.02 7.70 0.98
C TYR A 71 0.29 7.37 2.46
N PHE A 72 1.33 6.58 2.75
CA PHE A 72 1.62 6.18 4.13
C PHE A 72 2.08 7.35 4.99
N ASP A 73 2.92 8.23 4.46
CA ASP A 73 3.34 9.41 5.22
C ASP A 73 2.18 10.40 5.38
N GLY A 74 1.26 10.50 4.41
CA GLY A 74 0.04 11.31 4.54
C GLY A 74 -0.99 10.74 5.54
N ASN A 75 -1.09 9.42 5.67
CA ASN A 75 -1.88 8.77 6.72
C ASN A 75 -1.29 9.06 8.10
N PHE A 76 0.03 8.95 8.25
CA PHE A 76 0.71 9.25 9.51
C PHE A 76 0.50 10.70 9.95
N HIS A 77 0.67 11.67 9.03
CA HIS A 77 0.41 13.08 9.33
C HIS A 77 -1.05 13.33 9.75
N ARG A 78 -2.01 12.61 9.16
CA ARG A 78 -3.43 12.71 9.57
C ARG A 78 -3.66 12.15 10.96
N GLN A 79 -3.11 10.97 11.27
CA GLN A 79 -3.18 10.42 12.63
C GLN A 79 -2.64 11.43 13.65
N MET A 80 -1.47 12.01 13.36
CA MET A 80 -0.86 13.06 14.19
C MET A 80 -1.77 14.29 14.36
N LYS A 81 -2.46 14.72 13.30
CA LYS A 81 -3.41 15.84 13.35
C LYS A 81 -4.65 15.51 14.18
N GLU A 82 -5.22 14.32 14.00
CA GLU A 82 -6.41 13.85 14.74
C GLU A 82 -6.14 13.73 16.23
N GLU A 83 -4.93 13.29 16.61
CA GLU A 83 -4.47 13.24 18.00
C GLU A 83 -4.11 14.64 18.58
N SER A 84 -4.40 15.72 17.84
CA SER A 84 -4.08 17.11 18.20
C SER A 84 -2.58 17.33 18.49
N LEU A 85 -1.72 16.50 17.90
CA LEU A 85 -0.27 16.58 18.09
C LEU A 85 0.35 17.65 17.18
N LEU A 86 -0.30 17.97 16.07
CA LEU A 86 0.17 18.96 15.10
C LEU A 86 -0.90 20.06 14.91
N LYS A 87 -0.48 21.33 14.90
CA LYS A 87 -1.34 22.43 14.42
C LYS A 87 -1.58 22.31 12.91
N GLU A 88 -2.62 23.00 12.41
CA GLU A 88 -3.14 22.90 11.04
C GLU A 88 -2.12 23.06 9.89
N THR A 89 -0.90 23.53 10.14
CA THR A 89 0.08 23.92 9.11
C THR A 89 1.26 22.95 8.92
N VAL A 90 1.18 21.70 9.37
CA VAL A 90 2.22 20.73 9.00
C VAL A 90 2.00 20.27 7.56
N SER A 91 2.87 20.78 6.68
CA SER A 91 2.92 20.33 5.29
C SER A 91 3.45 18.90 5.23
N PHE A 92 2.60 17.98 4.80
CA PHE A 92 2.99 16.65 4.36
C PHE A 92 4.18 16.74 3.38
N ARG A 93 5.21 15.90 3.55
CA ARG A 93 6.39 15.91 2.69
C ARG A 93 6.24 14.89 1.57
N ILE A 94 6.11 15.41 0.36
CA ILE A 94 6.18 14.58 -0.85
C ILE A 94 7.65 14.26 -1.13
N ILE A 95 7.98 12.97 -1.20
CA ILE A 95 9.29 12.54 -1.70
C ILE A 95 9.32 12.86 -3.20
N SER A 96 10.35 13.59 -3.65
CA SER A 96 10.44 13.99 -5.06
C SER A 96 10.60 12.77 -5.97
N GLN A 97 10.02 12.84 -7.16
CA GLN A 97 10.12 11.75 -8.13
C GLN A 97 11.56 11.58 -8.60
N GLU A 98 12.29 12.68 -8.74
CA GLU A 98 13.70 12.73 -9.12
C GLU A 98 14.57 11.97 -8.10
N SER A 99 14.31 12.17 -6.80
CA SER A 99 14.97 11.38 -5.74
C SER A 99 14.68 9.89 -5.88
N ILE A 100 13.43 9.52 -6.19
CA ILE A 100 13.04 8.12 -6.33
C ILE A 100 13.67 7.48 -7.57
N VAL A 101 13.76 8.20 -8.69
CA VAL A 101 14.41 7.72 -9.93
C VAL A 101 15.83 7.25 -9.63
N ASP A 102 16.62 8.06 -8.93
CA ASP A 102 18.00 7.70 -8.61
C ASP A 102 18.09 6.64 -7.51
N VAL A 103 17.29 6.77 -6.44
CA VAL A 103 17.24 5.76 -5.37
C VAL A 103 16.83 4.41 -5.93
N ALA A 104 15.91 4.35 -6.89
CA ALA A 104 15.41 3.15 -7.55
C ALA A 104 16.19 2.75 -8.81
N ARG A 105 17.29 3.43 -9.13
CA ARG A 105 18.13 3.12 -10.29
C ARG A 105 17.32 3.04 -11.59
N THR A 106 16.28 3.86 -11.70
CA THR A 106 15.43 3.91 -12.87
C THR A 106 16.29 4.27 -14.08
N SER A 107 16.31 3.41 -15.08
CA SER A 107 17.00 3.66 -16.35
C SER A 107 16.17 4.60 -17.21
N ASN A 108 16.83 5.51 -17.94
CA ASN A 108 16.19 6.34 -18.97
C ASN A 108 15.99 5.61 -20.31
N HIS A 109 16.13 4.27 -20.32
CA HIS A 109 15.91 3.43 -21.50
C HIS A 109 15.01 2.22 -21.22
N THR A 110 15.06 1.65 -20.02
CA THR A 110 14.30 0.44 -19.66
C THR A 110 13.36 0.64 -18.48
N GLY A 111 13.44 1.78 -17.79
CA GLY A 111 12.63 2.07 -16.60
C GLY A 111 13.14 1.45 -15.31
N THR A 112 12.25 1.34 -14.33
CA THR A 112 12.56 0.84 -12.98
C THR A 112 12.43 -0.68 -12.93
N CYS A 113 13.46 -1.37 -12.41
CA CYS A 113 13.33 -2.80 -12.15
C CYS A 113 12.37 -3.07 -10.97
N SER A 114 11.62 -4.17 -11.03
CA SER A 114 10.66 -4.53 -9.97
C SER A 114 11.29 -4.68 -8.60
N LEU A 115 12.49 -5.24 -8.54
CA LEU A 115 13.25 -5.39 -7.29
C LEU A 115 13.75 -4.04 -6.76
N ASP A 116 14.00 -3.08 -7.64
CA ASP A 116 14.35 -1.73 -7.22
C ASP A 116 13.17 -0.94 -6.66
N VAL A 117 11.95 -1.20 -7.12
CA VAL A 117 10.73 -0.68 -6.47
C VAL A 117 10.66 -1.18 -5.02
N ILE A 118 10.87 -2.49 -4.80
CA ILE A 118 10.86 -3.09 -3.46
C ILE A 118 11.93 -2.49 -2.56
N ARG A 119 13.16 -2.39 -3.08
CA ARG A 119 14.30 -1.90 -2.34
C ARG A 119 14.12 -0.43 -1.96
N SER A 120 13.69 0.38 -2.90
CA SER A 120 13.53 1.82 -2.68
C SER A 120 12.47 2.09 -1.62
N ALA A 121 11.38 1.32 -1.58
CA ALA A 121 10.41 1.45 -0.48
C ALA A 121 11.03 1.22 0.92
N ARG A 122 12.11 0.45 1.02
CA ARG A 122 12.86 0.20 2.26
C ARG A 122 13.92 1.26 2.55
N PHE A 123 14.26 2.13 1.59
CA PHE A 123 15.39 3.05 1.63
C PHE A 123 15.45 3.84 2.94
N SER A 124 16.51 3.61 3.69
CA SER A 124 16.65 4.02 5.09
C SER A 124 17.96 4.77 5.34
N THR A 125 18.16 5.26 6.55
CA THR A 125 19.34 6.07 6.93
C THR A 125 20.66 5.30 6.90
N ILE A 126 20.62 3.96 6.89
CA ILE A 126 21.79 3.09 6.71
C ILE A 126 22.02 2.70 5.26
N SER A 127 21.06 3.01 4.39
CA SER A 127 21.14 2.82 2.95
C SER A 127 21.85 4.02 2.34
N SER A 128 22.57 3.80 1.24
CA SER A 128 23.14 4.88 0.46
C SER A 128 22.51 4.88 -0.93
N THR A 129 22.22 6.08 -1.44
CA THR A 129 22.01 6.19 -2.88
C THR A 129 23.31 5.78 -3.55
N PRO A 130 23.25 4.90 -4.55
CA PRO A 130 24.45 4.44 -5.22
C PRO A 130 25.24 5.60 -5.84
N ILE A 131 26.47 5.80 -5.38
CA ILE A 131 27.35 6.91 -5.77
C ILE A 131 27.94 6.79 -7.19
N SER A 132 27.89 5.58 -7.75
CA SER A 132 28.32 5.29 -9.11
C SER A 132 27.34 4.31 -9.74
N GLN A 133 26.47 4.82 -10.59
CA GLN A 133 25.65 4.02 -11.48
C GLN A 133 25.76 4.54 -12.87
N TYR A 134 25.48 3.68 -13.82
CA TYR A 134 25.43 4.10 -15.20
C TYR A 134 24.28 5.11 -15.46
N TYR A 135 23.26 5.18 -14.58
CA TYR A 135 22.08 6.04 -14.74
C TYR A 135 21.70 6.85 -13.49
N LEU A 136 22.63 7.58 -12.88
CA LEU A 136 22.19 8.69 -12.03
C LEU A 136 21.62 9.79 -12.94
N GLN A 137 20.30 9.95 -12.93
CA GLN A 137 19.61 10.95 -13.74
C GLN A 137 19.53 12.29 -13.00
N TYR A 138 19.38 12.25 -11.67
CA TYR A 138 19.16 13.42 -10.83
C TYR A 138 20.07 13.43 -9.57
N PRO A 139 21.41 13.34 -9.74
CA PRO A 139 22.32 13.10 -8.61
C PRO A 139 22.33 14.22 -7.57
N LYS A 140 21.83 15.41 -7.91
CA LYS A 140 21.72 16.54 -6.96
C LYS A 140 20.45 16.48 -6.11
N GLN A 141 19.46 15.69 -6.52
CA GLN A 141 18.17 15.51 -5.87
C GLN A 141 18.11 14.21 -5.08
N ALA A 142 18.97 13.24 -5.39
CA ALA A 142 19.00 11.97 -4.70
C ALA A 142 19.48 12.15 -3.26
N PRO A 143 18.72 11.71 -2.24
CA PRO A 143 19.17 11.77 -0.87
C PRO A 143 20.39 10.88 -0.67
N MET A 144 21.38 11.33 0.11
CA MET A 144 22.55 10.49 0.41
C MET A 144 22.14 9.24 1.21
N ASN A 145 21.21 9.38 2.15
CA ASN A 145 20.74 8.31 3.03
C ASN A 145 19.33 8.56 3.57
N GLY A 146 18.46 7.55 3.47
CA GLY A 146 17.04 7.63 3.84
C GLY A 146 16.25 8.64 3.00
N TRP A 147 14.92 8.51 2.95
CA TRP A 147 14.11 9.34 2.05
C TRP A 147 14.16 10.85 2.31
N PHE A 148 14.51 11.27 3.52
CA PHE A 148 14.58 12.69 3.89
C PHE A 148 15.96 13.19 4.32
N GLY A 149 17.01 12.37 4.18
CA GLY A 149 18.38 12.74 4.55
C GLY A 149 18.59 12.95 6.05
N ILE A 150 19.87 12.97 6.47
CA ILE A 150 20.30 13.46 7.79
C ILE A 150 20.80 14.93 7.70
N GLU A 151 21.00 15.46 6.50
CA GLU A 151 21.71 16.72 6.30
C GLU A 151 20.93 17.92 6.89
N ASN A 152 21.57 18.55 7.90
CA ASN A 152 21.16 19.73 8.67
C ASN A 152 20.16 19.51 9.83
N SER A 153 20.38 18.44 10.61
CA SER A 153 19.71 18.17 11.90
C SER A 153 19.70 19.34 12.90
N HIS A 154 20.60 20.31 12.81
CA HIS A 154 20.67 21.44 13.75
C HIS A 154 19.48 22.41 13.69
N ASN A 155 18.80 22.55 12.55
CA ASN A 155 17.57 23.37 12.42
C ASN A 155 16.30 22.52 12.18
N LEU A 156 16.45 21.20 12.12
CA LEU A 156 15.38 20.25 11.81
C LEU A 156 14.83 19.51 13.03
N LEU A 157 15.31 19.79 14.25
CA LEU A 157 14.76 19.18 15.48
C LEU A 157 13.22 19.34 15.60
N ASN A 158 12.65 20.43 15.06
CA ASN A 158 11.20 20.61 15.00
C ASN A 158 10.51 19.95 13.79
N LYS A 159 11.24 19.57 12.74
CA LYS A 159 10.67 19.06 11.47
C LYS A 159 10.98 17.57 11.21
N SER A 160 11.90 16.96 11.93
CA SER A 160 12.26 15.54 11.81
C SER A 160 11.32 14.62 12.59
N LEU A 161 10.47 15.20 13.44
CA LEU A 161 9.47 14.49 14.21
C LEU A 161 8.34 13.94 13.33
N ASP A 162 8.13 14.52 12.14
CA ASP A 162 6.85 14.44 11.43
C ASP A 162 6.74 13.30 10.42
N SER A 163 7.76 12.45 10.27
CA SER A 163 7.70 11.37 9.27
C SER A 163 7.88 9.97 9.84
N ILE A 164 7.11 9.02 9.29
CA ILE A 164 7.31 7.58 9.49
C ILE A 164 8.69 7.12 9.02
N TYR A 165 9.26 7.82 8.04
CA TYR A 165 10.54 7.46 7.44
C TYR A 165 11.74 7.90 8.27
N TYR A 166 11.51 8.56 9.41
CA TYR A 166 12.57 9.06 10.28
C TYR A 166 13.46 7.93 10.83
N PHE A 167 12.86 6.78 11.15
CA PHE A 167 13.59 5.64 11.71
C PHE A 167 13.78 4.49 10.73
N GLY A 168 13.16 4.49 9.56
CA GLY A 168 13.32 3.40 8.60
C GLY A 168 12.37 3.50 7.42
N GLY A 169 12.61 2.70 6.38
CA GLY A 169 11.67 2.53 5.28
C GLY A 169 10.46 1.67 5.66
N LEU A 170 9.63 1.36 4.66
CA LEU A 170 8.48 0.50 4.84
C LEU A 170 8.87 -0.97 4.78
N MET A 171 8.10 -1.80 5.48
CA MET A 171 8.06 -3.23 5.17
C MET A 171 7.58 -3.39 3.73
N THR A 172 8.08 -4.42 3.06
CA THR A 172 7.56 -4.77 1.74
C THR A 172 7.30 -6.26 1.61
N ILE A 173 6.15 -6.57 1.03
CA ILE A 173 5.72 -7.88 0.57
C ILE A 173 5.71 -7.81 -0.95
N TYR A 174 6.27 -8.80 -1.62
CA TYR A 174 6.09 -8.90 -3.06
C TYR A 174 5.89 -10.33 -3.49
N TYR A 175 5.10 -10.50 -4.54
CA TYR A 175 4.82 -11.78 -5.15
C TYR A 175 4.94 -11.65 -6.66
N PRO A 176 5.44 -12.67 -7.37
CA PRO A 176 6.05 -13.89 -6.84
C PRO A 176 7.43 -13.65 -6.21
N GLU A 177 7.83 -14.49 -5.25
CA GLU A 177 9.19 -14.48 -4.70
C GLU A 177 10.19 -14.71 -5.84
N ARG A 178 11.12 -13.77 -6.03
CA ARG A 178 11.98 -13.64 -7.22
C ARG A 178 13.17 -14.62 -7.25
N GLY A 179 13.08 -15.71 -6.49
CA GLY A 179 14.03 -16.84 -6.49
C GLY A 179 13.67 -17.97 -7.47
N SER A 180 12.51 -17.91 -8.12
CA SER A 180 12.09 -18.88 -9.15
C SER A 180 11.92 -18.19 -10.50
N TYR A 181 12.75 -18.58 -11.48
CA TYR A 181 12.76 -17.99 -12.82
C TYR A 181 12.08 -18.92 -13.81
N LEU A 182 11.47 -18.34 -14.84
CA LEU A 182 11.06 -19.08 -16.01
C LEU A 182 12.27 -19.10 -16.96
N LYS A 183 12.75 -20.29 -17.29
CA LYS A 183 13.67 -20.48 -18.43
C LYS A 183 12.81 -20.81 -19.63
N SER A 184 12.68 -19.88 -20.57
CA SER A 184 11.86 -20.08 -21.76
C SER A 184 12.32 -19.16 -22.87
N GLU A 185 12.44 -19.68 -24.08
CA GLU A 185 12.62 -18.87 -25.30
C GLU A 185 11.47 -17.86 -25.46
N LYS A 186 10.30 -18.15 -24.89
CA LYS A 186 9.12 -17.26 -24.84
C LYS A 186 9.25 -16.13 -23.82
N CYS A 187 10.29 -16.07 -23.01
CA CYS A 187 10.54 -14.88 -22.17
C CYS A 187 10.72 -13.63 -23.05
N SER A 188 11.19 -13.78 -24.29
CA SER A 188 11.24 -12.71 -25.30
C SER A 188 9.86 -12.12 -25.63
N GLU A 189 8.79 -12.91 -25.53
CA GLU A 189 7.40 -12.45 -25.72
C GLU A 189 6.85 -11.72 -24.49
N LYS A 190 7.59 -11.72 -23.36
CA LYS A 190 7.24 -11.11 -22.06
C LYS A 190 5.87 -11.50 -21.51
N LYS A 191 5.23 -12.52 -22.09
CA LYS A 191 3.98 -13.11 -21.63
C LYS A 191 4.30 -14.24 -20.68
N GLY A 192 3.60 -14.31 -19.55
CA GLY A 192 3.51 -15.52 -18.73
C GLY A 192 2.69 -16.60 -19.46
N GLY A 193 3.12 -16.98 -20.67
CA GLY A 193 2.54 -18.02 -21.48
C GLY A 193 3.18 -19.34 -21.09
N GLU A 194 2.54 -20.06 -20.17
CA GLU A 194 2.60 -21.51 -19.89
C GLU A 194 2.78 -21.83 -18.40
N GLY A 195 1.73 -22.42 -17.82
CA GLY A 195 1.80 -23.21 -16.58
C GLY A 195 1.32 -22.50 -15.33
N ASN A 196 0.15 -22.91 -14.83
CA ASN A 196 -0.33 -22.94 -13.43
C ASN A 196 -0.11 -21.73 -12.48
N VAL A 197 0.49 -20.62 -12.89
CA VAL A 197 0.64 -19.44 -12.03
C VAL A 197 -0.70 -18.72 -11.98
N LYS A 198 -1.35 -18.79 -10.83
CA LYS A 198 -2.66 -18.20 -10.57
C LYS A 198 -2.54 -16.67 -10.46
N CYS A 199 -3.36 -15.95 -11.21
CA CYS A 199 -3.62 -14.53 -10.96
C CYS A 199 -4.23 -14.37 -9.55
N TRP A 200 -3.59 -13.61 -8.68
CA TRP A 200 -3.91 -13.57 -7.23
C TRP A 200 -4.77 -12.35 -6.85
N VAL A 201 -5.69 -11.94 -7.72
CA VAL A 201 -6.60 -10.81 -7.50
C VAL A 201 -7.40 -10.93 -6.20
N LYS A 202 -7.89 -12.13 -5.90
CA LYS A 202 -8.66 -12.37 -4.68
C LYS A 202 -7.81 -12.06 -3.45
N GLU A 203 -6.61 -12.61 -3.40
CA GLU A 203 -5.66 -12.41 -2.33
C GLU A 203 -5.24 -10.94 -2.23
N MET A 204 -5.10 -10.24 -3.36
CA MET A 204 -4.81 -8.80 -3.42
C MET A 204 -5.89 -7.97 -2.75
N ILE A 205 -7.16 -8.24 -3.08
CA ILE A 205 -8.31 -7.55 -2.52
C ILE A 205 -8.46 -7.88 -1.02
N GLU A 206 -8.45 -9.17 -0.69
CA GLU A 206 -8.75 -9.66 0.65
C GLU A 206 -7.64 -9.38 1.65
N SER A 207 -6.38 -9.31 1.23
CA SER A 207 -5.26 -9.10 2.15
C SER A 207 -4.80 -7.64 2.19
N PHE A 208 -5.02 -6.85 1.14
CA PHE A 208 -4.41 -5.51 1.03
C PHE A 208 -5.45 -4.41 0.78
N LEU A 209 -6.18 -4.45 -0.35
CA LEU A 209 -7.03 -3.32 -0.72
C LEU A 209 -8.13 -3.05 0.30
N LYS A 210 -8.78 -4.09 0.86
CA LYS A 210 -9.80 -3.96 1.92
C LYS A 210 -9.29 -3.35 3.22
N PHE A 211 -7.97 -3.33 3.42
CA PHE A 211 -7.32 -2.80 4.61
C PHE A 211 -6.56 -1.51 4.31
N ASP A 212 -6.96 -0.81 3.24
CA ASP A 212 -6.37 0.45 2.85
C ASP A 212 -4.87 0.37 2.54
N ILE A 213 -4.41 -0.77 2.00
CA ILE A 213 -3.03 -0.95 1.55
C ILE A 213 -3.01 -1.00 0.02
N PRO A 214 -2.53 0.05 -0.67
CA PRO A 214 -2.45 0.05 -2.13
C PRO A 214 -1.35 -0.89 -2.62
N VAL A 215 -1.49 -1.40 -3.85
CA VAL A 215 -0.59 -2.42 -4.42
C VAL A 215 -0.01 -1.92 -5.73
N ILE A 216 1.32 -1.85 -5.84
CA ILE A 216 1.99 -1.52 -7.10
C ILE A 216 2.04 -2.78 -7.95
N CYS A 217 1.51 -2.72 -9.17
CA CYS A 217 1.49 -3.82 -10.11
C CYS A 217 2.39 -3.49 -11.31
N LEU A 218 3.24 -4.44 -11.72
CA LEU A 218 3.92 -4.40 -13.01
C LEU A 218 3.13 -5.24 -14.01
N MET A 219 2.64 -4.62 -15.06
CA MET A 219 1.75 -5.23 -16.06
C MET A 219 2.07 -4.72 -17.46
N PHE A 220 1.46 -5.29 -18.50
CA PHE A 220 1.51 -4.70 -19.82
C PHE A 220 0.85 -3.31 -19.81
N TYR A 221 1.34 -2.40 -20.64
CA TYR A 221 0.67 -1.11 -20.86
C TYR A 221 -0.73 -1.33 -21.47
N ASP A 222 -0.82 -2.10 -22.54
CA ASP A 222 -2.05 -2.55 -23.22
C ASP A 222 -1.98 -4.05 -23.55
N LEU A 223 -3.10 -4.71 -23.83
CA LEU A 223 -3.17 -6.12 -24.23
C LEU A 223 -2.39 -6.43 -25.52
N ASN A 224 -2.23 -5.43 -26.39
CA ASN A 224 -1.48 -5.55 -27.64
C ASN A 224 -0.03 -5.06 -27.53
N ASP A 225 0.38 -4.57 -26.35
CA ASP A 225 1.72 -4.06 -26.11
C ASP A 225 2.67 -5.17 -25.62
N SER A 226 3.97 -4.93 -25.79
CA SER A 226 5.07 -5.71 -25.22
C SER A 226 5.81 -4.96 -24.11
N GLU A 227 5.44 -3.70 -23.85
CA GLU A 227 6.08 -2.89 -22.82
C GLU A 227 5.46 -3.08 -21.44
N GLY A 228 6.33 -3.09 -20.43
CA GLY A 228 5.95 -3.18 -19.04
C GLY A 228 5.65 -1.79 -18.49
N HIS A 229 4.59 -1.70 -17.69
CA HIS A 229 4.12 -0.47 -17.09
C HIS A 229 3.69 -0.69 -15.64
N TYR A 230 4.09 0.23 -14.77
CA TYR A 230 3.68 0.21 -13.37
C TYR A 230 2.42 1.03 -13.17
N ARG A 231 1.49 0.46 -12.42
CA ARG A 231 0.27 1.13 -11.95
C ARG A 231 0.07 0.86 -10.47
N LEU A 232 -0.67 1.72 -9.77
CA LEU A 232 -1.01 1.54 -8.36
C LEU A 232 -2.48 1.12 -8.22
N ALA A 233 -2.76 -0.11 -7.83
CA ALA A 233 -4.11 -0.54 -7.46
C ALA A 233 -4.54 0.15 -6.16
N VAL A 234 -5.67 0.84 -6.22
CA VAL A 234 -6.22 1.65 -5.12
C VAL A 234 -7.67 1.31 -4.79
N GLY A 235 -8.27 0.35 -5.49
CA GLY A 235 -9.68 0.02 -5.27
C GLY A 235 -10.16 -1.14 -6.13
N TYR A 236 -11.43 -1.49 -5.93
CA TYR A 236 -12.11 -2.54 -6.68
C TYR A 236 -13.62 -2.29 -6.70
N GLU A 237 -14.29 -2.92 -7.65
CA GLU A 237 -15.76 -2.96 -7.73
C GLU A 237 -16.26 -4.39 -7.50
N THR A 238 -17.43 -4.53 -6.89
CA THR A 238 -18.11 -5.81 -6.69
C THR A 238 -19.54 -5.79 -7.20
N LYS A 239 -20.05 -6.97 -7.52
CA LYS A 239 -21.48 -7.25 -7.71
C LYS A 239 -21.91 -8.39 -6.80
N LEU A 240 -23.20 -8.48 -6.49
CA LEU A 240 -23.75 -9.66 -5.82
C LEU A 240 -23.96 -10.78 -6.84
N ASP A 241 -23.59 -12.00 -6.49
CA ASP A 241 -23.98 -13.21 -7.22
C ASP A 241 -25.41 -13.65 -6.87
N GLU A 242 -25.87 -14.74 -7.51
CA GLU A 242 -27.21 -15.31 -7.25
C GLU A 242 -27.42 -15.75 -5.80
N SER A 243 -26.34 -15.96 -5.04
CA SER A 243 -26.36 -16.33 -3.62
C SER A 243 -26.22 -15.11 -2.68
N GLY A 244 -26.14 -13.90 -3.24
CA GLY A 244 -25.95 -12.67 -2.46
C GLY A 244 -24.51 -12.44 -1.98
N ASN A 245 -23.52 -13.16 -2.51
CA ASN A 245 -22.11 -12.92 -2.18
C ASN A 245 -21.50 -11.84 -3.08
N GLU A 246 -20.65 -10.99 -2.52
CA GLU A 246 -19.89 -10.00 -3.30
C GLU A 246 -18.78 -10.67 -4.11
N ILE A 247 -18.86 -10.54 -5.43
CA ILE A 247 -17.84 -10.99 -6.39
C ILE A 247 -17.15 -9.76 -6.98
N PRO A 248 -15.81 -9.68 -6.93
CA PRO A 248 -15.05 -8.62 -7.61
C PRO A 248 -15.28 -8.64 -9.13
N THR A 249 -15.54 -7.47 -9.71
CA THR A 249 -15.75 -7.29 -11.15
C THR A 249 -14.65 -6.47 -11.80
N HIS A 250 -14.12 -5.48 -11.09
CA HIS A 250 -13.08 -4.60 -11.61
C HIS A 250 -12.01 -4.26 -10.57
N ILE A 251 -10.82 -3.90 -11.06
CA ILE A 251 -9.73 -3.29 -10.28
C ILE A 251 -9.59 -1.83 -10.73
N ILE A 252 -9.55 -0.94 -9.74
CA ILE A 252 -9.38 0.50 -9.94
C ILE A 252 -7.92 0.83 -9.64
N MET A 253 -7.26 1.50 -10.58
CA MET A 253 -5.83 1.80 -10.50
C MET A 253 -5.54 3.26 -10.84
N TRP A 254 -4.44 3.76 -10.29
CA TRP A 254 -3.81 4.98 -10.79
C TRP A 254 -2.75 4.66 -11.79
N ASP A 255 -2.93 5.28 -12.95
CA ASP A 255 -2.02 5.21 -14.06
C ASP A 255 -1.11 6.45 -14.05
N PRO A 256 0.19 6.30 -13.78
CA PRO A 256 1.10 7.43 -13.80
C PRO A 256 1.28 8.02 -15.22
N TYR A 257 0.89 7.29 -16.26
CA TYR A 257 0.94 7.74 -17.65
C TYR A 257 -0.27 8.62 -18.03
N ASN A 258 -0.42 9.78 -17.38
CA ASN A 258 -1.44 10.78 -17.72
C ASN A 258 -0.89 11.81 -18.71
N ARG A 259 -0.55 11.32 -19.90
CA ARG A 259 -0.22 12.15 -21.07
C ARG A 259 -0.95 11.61 -22.29
N GLU A 260 -1.05 12.42 -23.34
CA GLU A 260 -1.64 12.02 -24.62
C GLU A 260 -3.13 11.63 -24.52
N GLY A 261 -3.85 12.19 -23.55
CA GLY A 261 -5.28 11.94 -23.34
C GLY A 261 -5.60 10.69 -22.53
N ASN A 262 -4.59 9.98 -22.01
CA ASN A 262 -4.81 8.85 -21.11
C ASN A 262 -5.32 9.32 -19.74
N PRO A 263 -6.43 8.75 -19.22
CA PRO A 263 -6.96 9.16 -17.94
C PRO A 263 -6.04 8.73 -16.79
N PRO A 264 -5.96 9.49 -15.69
CA PRO A 264 -5.17 9.12 -14.51
C PRO A 264 -5.72 7.90 -13.76
N ILE A 265 -6.94 7.47 -14.08
CA ILE A 265 -7.63 6.34 -13.46
C ILE A 265 -7.92 5.30 -14.53
N SER A 266 -7.44 4.08 -14.28
CA SER A 266 -7.77 2.91 -15.09
C SER A 266 -8.70 1.99 -14.33
N ASN A 267 -9.75 1.51 -14.98
CA ASN A 267 -10.73 0.58 -14.41
C ASN A 267 -10.81 -0.66 -15.29
N PHE A 268 -10.21 -1.76 -14.85
CA PHE A 268 -10.08 -2.99 -15.64
C PHE A 268 -11.01 -4.06 -15.10
N THR A 269 -11.68 -4.81 -15.98
CA THR A 269 -12.37 -6.03 -15.54
C THR A 269 -11.34 -7.00 -14.94
N ILE A 270 -11.75 -7.91 -14.05
CA ILE A 270 -10.81 -8.90 -13.47
C ILE A 270 -10.08 -9.70 -14.56
N SER A 271 -10.77 -10.04 -15.65
CA SER A 271 -10.18 -10.77 -16.79
C SER A 271 -9.11 -9.94 -17.50
N GLU A 272 -9.43 -8.69 -17.86
CA GLU A 272 -8.47 -7.78 -18.51
C GLU A 272 -7.27 -7.51 -17.60
N PHE A 273 -7.52 -7.21 -16.33
CA PHE A 273 -6.48 -6.99 -15.33
C PHE A 273 -5.53 -8.18 -15.24
N CYS A 274 -6.04 -9.41 -15.12
CA CYS A 274 -5.19 -10.59 -15.07
C CYS A 274 -4.39 -10.79 -16.36
N ASN A 275 -4.97 -10.51 -17.53
CA ASN A 275 -4.24 -10.62 -18.81
C ASN A 275 -3.09 -9.61 -18.89
N LEU A 276 -3.33 -8.35 -18.52
CA LEU A 276 -2.30 -7.31 -18.45
C LEU A 276 -1.25 -7.65 -17.39
N TRP A 277 -1.68 -8.11 -16.21
CA TRP A 277 -0.80 -8.42 -15.08
C TRP A 277 0.04 -9.68 -15.28
N ASN A 278 -0.23 -10.45 -16.33
CA ASN A 278 0.57 -11.60 -16.73
C ASN A 278 1.91 -11.21 -17.42
N TYR A 279 2.32 -9.94 -17.32
CA TYR A 279 3.63 -9.46 -17.78
C TYR A 279 4.79 -10.12 -17.03
N THR A 280 5.83 -10.50 -17.75
CA THR A 280 7.08 -10.99 -17.19
C THR A 280 8.22 -10.02 -17.48
N GLU A 281 8.90 -9.59 -16.41
CA GLU A 281 10.10 -8.79 -16.53
C GLU A 281 11.28 -9.68 -16.96
N LEU A 282 12.02 -9.25 -17.98
CA LEU A 282 13.24 -9.92 -18.41
C LEU A 282 14.33 -9.76 -17.35
N ARG A 283 15.05 -10.85 -17.08
CA ARG A 283 16.20 -10.82 -16.17
C ARG A 283 17.52 -10.89 -16.92
N PHE A 284 17.69 -11.93 -17.73
CA PHE A 284 18.89 -12.20 -18.52
C PHE A 284 18.58 -13.26 -19.58
N GLU A 285 19.04 -13.09 -20.82
CA GLU A 285 18.80 -14.03 -21.93
C GLU A 285 17.30 -14.44 -22.02
N ASN A 286 17.04 -15.72 -22.34
CA ASN A 286 15.75 -16.40 -22.32
C ASN A 286 15.27 -16.72 -20.88
N THR A 287 15.56 -15.85 -19.91
CA THR A 287 15.06 -15.95 -18.54
C THR A 287 14.32 -14.71 -18.10
N CYS A 288 13.14 -14.95 -17.54
CA CYS A 288 12.25 -13.92 -17.05
C CYS A 288 11.75 -14.28 -15.67
N TYR A 289 11.40 -13.25 -14.93
CA TYR A 289 10.73 -13.43 -13.66
C TYR A 289 9.29 -13.87 -13.87
N ARG A 290 8.73 -14.55 -12.87
CA ARG A 290 7.34 -15.02 -12.93
C ARG A 290 6.35 -13.84 -12.99
N PRO A 291 5.21 -14.03 -13.67
CA PRO A 291 4.21 -12.98 -13.88
C PRO A 291 3.44 -12.61 -12.61
N TYR A 292 2.52 -11.65 -12.72
CA TYR A 292 1.66 -11.15 -11.64
C TYR A 292 2.46 -10.49 -10.52
N PHE A 293 3.45 -9.67 -10.90
CA PHE A 293 4.24 -8.94 -9.93
C PHE A 293 3.40 -7.89 -9.21
N GLY A 294 3.22 -8.07 -7.90
CA GLY A 294 2.71 -7.03 -7.03
C GLY A 294 3.69 -6.72 -5.91
N ALA A 295 3.78 -5.44 -5.59
CA ALA A 295 4.53 -4.92 -4.46
C ALA A 295 3.57 -4.21 -3.51
N VAL A 296 3.60 -4.64 -2.26
CA VAL A 296 2.85 -4.08 -1.15
C VAL A 296 3.87 -3.52 -0.19
N MET A 297 3.62 -2.33 0.33
CA MET A 297 4.47 -1.70 1.34
C MET A 297 3.61 -1.16 2.46
N TYR A 298 4.11 -1.21 3.70
CA TYR A 298 3.38 -0.76 4.89
C TYR A 298 4.33 -0.55 6.08
N PRO A 299 3.98 0.31 7.06
CA PRO A 299 4.72 0.40 8.33
C PRO A 299 4.36 -0.75 9.27
N LEU A 300 5.19 -1.02 10.28
CA LEU A 300 4.81 -1.94 11.37
C LEU A 300 3.55 -1.44 12.11
N ASP A 301 2.68 -2.37 12.51
CA ASP A 301 1.57 -2.09 13.43
C ASP A 301 2.16 -1.95 14.83
N ILE A 302 2.04 -0.76 15.41
CA ILE A 302 2.54 -0.45 16.76
C ILE A 302 1.37 0.10 17.55
N LYS A 303 1.17 -0.47 18.74
CA LYS A 303 0.17 -0.04 19.71
C LYS A 303 0.88 0.23 21.01
N ALA A 304 0.53 1.34 21.65
CA ALA A 304 1.11 1.67 22.93
C ALA A 304 0.08 2.27 23.87
N MET A 305 0.29 2.04 25.16
CA MET A 305 -0.48 2.63 26.25
C MET A 305 0.41 2.86 27.46
N VAL A 306 0.11 3.89 28.24
CA VAL A 306 0.78 4.17 29.51
C VAL A 306 -0.13 3.72 30.66
N SER A 307 0.37 2.84 31.52
CA SER A 307 -0.34 2.38 32.72
C SER A 307 -0.39 3.47 33.79
N ARG A 308 -1.28 3.31 34.79
CA ARG A 308 -1.37 4.23 35.93
C ARG A 308 -0.10 4.27 36.78
N GLU A 309 0.64 3.17 36.80
CA GLU A 309 1.93 3.01 37.49
C GLU A 309 3.09 3.59 36.68
N GLY A 310 2.82 4.18 35.50
CA GLY A 310 3.83 4.79 34.65
C GLY A 310 4.57 3.81 33.74
N HIS A 311 3.97 2.65 33.46
CA HIS A 311 4.56 1.69 32.53
C HIS A 311 4.08 1.95 31.11
N LEU A 312 5.00 2.26 30.21
CA LEU A 312 4.74 2.24 28.78
C LEU A 312 4.70 0.78 28.31
N MET A 313 3.52 0.31 27.93
CA MET A 313 3.32 -1.00 27.32
C MET A 313 3.22 -0.82 25.80
N VAL A 314 4.05 -1.55 25.05
CA VAL A 314 4.08 -1.48 23.59
C VAL A 314 3.87 -2.88 23.02
N GLU A 315 2.90 -3.04 22.13
CA GLU A 315 2.72 -4.21 21.25
C GLU A 315 3.14 -3.80 19.83
N TYR A 316 3.90 -4.64 19.16
CA TYR A 316 4.28 -4.40 17.77
C TYR A 316 4.34 -5.69 16.95
N GLY A 317 4.08 -5.57 15.65
CA GLY A 317 4.09 -6.69 14.72
C GLY A 317 3.77 -6.28 13.29
N HIS A 318 3.59 -7.28 12.42
CA HIS A 318 2.97 -7.01 11.12
C HIS A 318 1.46 -6.75 11.31
N PRO A 319 0.82 -5.97 10.42
CA PRO A 319 -0.62 -5.77 10.46
C PRO A 319 -1.38 -7.11 10.56
N LYS A 320 -2.24 -7.23 11.59
CA LYS A 320 -2.88 -8.52 11.96
C LYS A 320 -3.63 -9.18 10.81
N HIS A 321 -4.20 -8.39 9.91
CA HIS A 321 -4.95 -8.91 8.75
C HIS A 321 -4.06 -9.62 7.71
N LEU A 322 -2.76 -9.28 7.65
CA LEU A 322 -1.81 -9.98 6.78
C LEU A 322 -1.49 -11.36 7.32
N VAL A 323 -1.44 -11.50 8.65
CA VAL A 323 -1.04 -12.71 9.37
C VAL A 323 -1.99 -13.89 9.10
N SER A 324 -3.28 -13.62 8.90
CA SER A 324 -4.27 -14.65 8.61
C SER A 324 -4.26 -15.17 7.16
N SER A 325 -3.48 -14.55 6.27
CA SER A 325 -3.48 -14.91 4.85
C SER A 325 -2.53 -16.07 4.60
N ASP A 326 -3.10 -17.26 4.39
CA ASP A 326 -2.43 -18.48 3.93
C ASP A 326 -1.50 -18.24 2.73
N PHE A 327 -1.86 -17.27 1.89
CA PHE A 327 -1.07 -16.85 0.75
C PHE A 327 0.26 -16.21 1.17
N VAL A 328 0.23 -15.27 2.13
CA VAL A 328 1.42 -14.53 2.55
C VAL A 328 2.41 -15.45 3.25
N SER A 329 1.93 -16.33 4.14
CA SER A 329 2.78 -17.29 4.86
C SER A 329 3.49 -18.27 3.93
N LYS A 330 2.81 -18.76 2.88
CA LYS A 330 3.39 -19.73 1.93
C LYS A 330 4.35 -19.14 0.92
N HIS A 331 4.17 -17.86 0.57
CA HIS A 331 4.83 -17.30 -0.62
C HIS A 331 5.76 -16.12 -0.36
N VAL A 332 5.75 -15.51 0.84
CA VAL A 332 6.42 -14.20 1.05
C VAL A 332 7.27 -14.12 2.32
N GLU A 333 7.40 -15.22 3.07
CA GLU A 333 8.01 -15.26 4.41
C GLU A 333 9.43 -14.66 4.47
N LYS A 334 10.30 -14.92 3.47
CA LYS A 334 11.71 -14.47 3.51
C LYS A 334 11.88 -12.96 3.50
N THR A 335 10.92 -12.23 2.93
CA THR A 335 10.98 -10.77 2.80
C THR A 335 10.45 -10.03 4.02
N LEU A 336 9.89 -10.78 4.98
CA LEU A 336 9.13 -10.27 6.11
C LEU A 336 9.81 -10.49 7.46
N VAL A 337 10.90 -11.26 7.51
CA VAL A 337 11.69 -11.42 8.72
C VAL A 337 12.49 -10.15 8.98
N ILE A 338 12.33 -9.58 10.17
CA ILE A 338 13.09 -8.43 10.64
C ILE A 338 14.07 -8.90 11.71
N ASP A 339 15.36 -8.73 11.45
CA ASP A 339 16.42 -9.01 12.41
C ASP A 339 16.82 -7.73 13.16
N ASN A 340 17.52 -7.87 14.29
CA ASN A 340 18.03 -6.75 15.10
C ASN A 340 16.97 -5.68 15.44
N VAL A 341 15.78 -6.12 15.88
CA VAL A 341 14.70 -5.22 16.25
C VAL A 341 15.09 -4.38 17.48
N VAL A 342 14.89 -3.07 17.36
CA VAL A 342 15.15 -2.05 18.38
C VAL A 342 13.93 -1.14 18.51
N ALA A 343 13.62 -0.73 19.73
CA ALA A 343 12.65 0.34 19.99
C ALA A 343 13.39 1.64 20.32
N LYS A 344 13.06 2.72 19.61
CA LYS A 344 13.44 4.10 19.95
C LYS A 344 12.26 4.80 20.59
N ILE A 345 12.41 5.17 21.86
CA ILE A 345 11.43 5.96 22.57
C ILE A 345 12.03 7.35 22.78
N ARG A 346 11.27 8.38 22.42
CA ARG A 346 11.62 9.77 22.64
C ARG A 346 10.48 10.44 23.35
N ILE A 347 10.77 11.13 24.45
CA ILE A 347 9.77 11.84 25.24
C ILE A 347 9.93 13.33 25.00
N TYR A 348 8.82 13.98 24.71
CA TYR A 348 8.74 15.40 24.49
C TYR A 348 7.83 16.05 25.53
N GLN A 349 8.25 17.22 25.97
CA GLN A 349 7.47 18.08 26.82
C GLN A 349 7.14 19.37 26.07
N THR A 350 5.91 19.83 26.19
CA THR A 350 5.51 21.15 25.70
C THR A 350 6.16 22.24 26.54
N ILE A 351 6.81 23.21 25.91
CA ILE A 351 7.38 24.36 26.64
C ILE A 351 6.23 25.26 27.13
N PRO A 352 6.19 25.65 28.43
CA PRO A 352 5.18 26.57 28.94
C PRO A 352 5.09 27.86 28.11
N ASN A 353 3.86 28.26 27.75
CA ASN A 353 3.57 29.41 26.88
C ASN A 353 4.01 29.26 25.41
N GLN A 354 4.47 28.07 25.01
CA GLN A 354 4.84 27.74 23.64
C GLN A 354 4.27 26.34 23.30
N GLU A 355 2.95 26.26 23.20
CA GLU A 355 2.24 24.99 22.99
C GLU A 355 2.71 24.19 21.76
N ASP A 356 3.39 24.86 20.84
CA ASP A 356 3.88 24.32 19.57
C ASP A 356 5.31 23.79 19.61
N ILE A 357 6.05 24.09 20.68
CA ILE A 357 7.46 23.70 20.77
C ILE A 357 7.57 22.51 21.71
N LEU A 358 7.91 21.38 21.10
CA LEU A 358 8.25 20.16 21.77
C LEU A 358 9.75 20.14 22.05
N LYS A 359 10.10 20.08 23.33
CA LYS A 359 11.48 19.84 23.75
C LYS A 359 11.63 18.36 24.07
N GLU A 360 12.57 17.68 23.40
CA GLU A 360 12.97 16.34 23.80
C GLU A 360 13.59 16.41 25.20
N VAL A 361 13.03 15.64 26.14
CA VAL A 361 13.48 15.58 27.54
C VAL A 361 14.14 14.26 27.88
N GLU A 362 13.82 13.19 27.15
CA GLU A 362 14.37 11.86 27.36
C GLU A 362 14.43 11.08 26.03
N SER A 363 15.46 10.26 25.88
CA SER A 363 15.67 9.42 24.70
C SER A 363 16.26 8.09 25.11
N VAL A 364 15.58 6.99 24.79
CA VAL A 364 16.07 5.63 25.04
C VAL A 364 15.99 4.76 23.79
N ASP A 365 17.01 3.93 23.60
CA ASP A 365 17.09 2.91 22.56
C ASP A 365 17.12 1.55 23.26
N LEU A 366 16.10 0.72 23.04
CA LEU A 366 15.93 -0.57 23.69
C LEU A 366 16.16 -1.69 22.67
N GLN A 367 17.17 -2.54 22.91
CA GLN A 367 17.33 -3.77 22.14
C GLN A 367 16.21 -4.76 22.52
N MET A 368 15.47 -5.27 21.53
CA MET A 368 14.38 -6.20 21.79
C MET A 368 14.87 -7.62 22.02
N ASN A 369 14.14 -8.37 22.85
CA ASN A 369 14.32 -9.80 23.08
C ASN A 369 12.96 -10.53 22.93
N PRO A 370 12.75 -11.33 21.87
CA PRO A 370 13.72 -11.66 20.82
C PRO A 370 14.06 -10.44 19.96
N SER A 371 15.31 -10.39 19.45
CA SER A 371 15.76 -9.35 18.52
C SER A 371 15.29 -9.61 17.08
N ARG A 372 14.47 -10.63 16.87
CA ARG A 372 13.96 -11.05 15.57
C ARG A 372 12.43 -11.10 15.61
N LEU A 373 11.79 -10.42 14.66
CA LEU A 373 10.35 -10.48 14.42
C LEU A 373 10.10 -11.34 13.19
N ASN A 374 9.46 -12.50 13.37
CA ASN A 374 9.02 -13.31 12.24
C ASN A 374 7.63 -12.87 11.76
N PHE A 375 7.30 -13.21 10.52
CA PHE A 375 5.97 -12.95 9.99
C PHE A 375 4.89 -13.61 10.85
N GLY A 376 3.81 -12.87 11.11
CA GLY A 376 2.71 -13.34 11.94
C GLY A 376 2.91 -13.26 13.45
N GLN A 377 4.10 -12.87 13.91
CA GLN A 377 4.34 -12.66 15.33
C GLN A 377 3.96 -11.23 15.74
N ASN A 378 3.39 -11.13 16.93
CA ASN A 378 3.30 -9.90 17.68
C ASN A 378 4.14 -10.04 18.94
N LEU A 379 4.99 -9.05 19.17
CA LEU A 379 5.84 -8.98 20.35
C LEU A 379 5.35 -7.81 21.22
N SER A 380 5.68 -7.88 22.51
CA SER A 380 5.39 -6.77 23.41
C SER A 380 6.52 -6.55 24.40
N PHE A 381 6.65 -5.32 24.88
CA PHE A 381 7.54 -4.98 25.99
C PHE A 381 6.88 -3.95 26.91
N SER A 382 7.40 -3.87 28.14
CA SER A 382 7.04 -2.85 29.11
C SER A 382 8.29 -2.07 29.48
N TRP A 383 8.19 -0.75 29.48
CA TRP A 383 9.25 0.15 29.91
C TRP A 383 8.71 1.13 30.96
N LYS A 384 9.38 1.24 32.10
CA LYS A 384 8.96 2.15 33.17
C LYS A 384 9.42 3.56 32.87
N LEU A 385 8.49 4.51 32.81
CA LEU A 385 8.81 5.92 32.62
C LEU A 385 9.61 6.46 33.81
N PRO A 386 10.58 7.38 33.57
CA PRO A 386 11.24 8.12 34.63
C PRO A 386 10.25 8.78 35.58
N SER A 387 10.47 8.65 36.89
CA SER A 387 9.49 9.06 37.91
C SER A 387 9.23 10.57 37.92
N ASN A 388 10.20 11.38 37.50
CA ASN A 388 10.06 12.82 37.33
C ASN A 388 9.06 13.19 36.23
N LEU A 389 8.89 12.34 35.21
CA LEU A 389 7.98 12.58 34.10
C LEU A 389 6.54 12.21 34.44
N LEU A 390 6.30 11.31 35.39
CA LEU A 390 4.94 10.88 35.77
C LEU A 390 4.07 12.00 36.38
N LEU A 391 4.70 13.07 36.85
CA LEU A 391 4.00 14.21 37.46
C LEU A 391 3.73 15.35 36.47
N GLU A 392 4.34 15.29 35.27
CA GLU A 392 4.22 16.35 34.29
C GLU A 392 2.98 16.14 33.43
N LYS A 393 2.16 17.19 33.32
CA LYS A 393 1.06 17.23 32.35
C LYS A 393 1.63 17.51 30.96
N ASN A 394 0.97 16.97 29.92
CA ASN A 394 1.28 17.22 28.51
C ASN A 394 2.60 16.63 28.00
N ILE A 395 2.92 15.41 28.43
CA ILE A 395 3.98 14.65 27.79
C ILE A 395 3.47 14.02 26.49
N ARG A 396 4.35 13.99 25.48
CA ARG A 396 4.16 13.25 24.24
C ARG A 396 5.28 12.23 24.11
N ILE A 397 4.94 11.00 23.75
CA ILE A 397 5.89 9.92 23.60
C ILE A 397 5.88 9.49 22.14
N LYS A 398 7.02 9.64 21.46
CA LYS A 398 7.26 9.07 20.13
C LYS A 398 7.88 7.70 20.30
N ILE A 399 7.30 6.69 19.65
CA ILE A 399 7.76 5.31 19.71
C ILE A 399 8.03 4.86 18.29
N GLY A 400 9.30 4.62 17.96
CA GLY A 400 9.71 3.98 16.72
C GLY A 400 10.12 2.54 16.98
N ILE A 401 9.57 1.59 16.24
CA ILE A 401 10.05 0.19 16.23
C ILE A 401 10.65 -0.07 14.87
N TYR A 402 11.88 -0.56 14.83
CA TYR A 402 12.57 -0.83 13.58
C TYR A 402 13.53 -2.00 13.72
N GLY A 403 13.91 -2.59 12.60
CA GLY A 403 14.99 -3.56 12.51
C GLY A 403 15.47 -3.70 11.08
N LEU A 404 16.34 -4.67 10.84
CA LEU A 404 16.99 -4.89 9.56
C LEU A 404 16.26 -5.94 8.76
N VAL A 405 15.96 -5.62 7.51
CA VAL A 405 15.65 -6.60 6.47
C VAL A 405 16.81 -6.62 5.50
N CYS A 406 17.52 -7.74 5.48
CA CYS A 406 18.65 -7.97 4.58
C CYS A 406 18.26 -8.89 3.43
N ASP A 407 18.35 -8.41 2.19
CA ASP A 407 18.26 -9.25 1.01
C ASP A 407 19.66 -9.58 0.50
N LYS A 408 19.95 -10.87 0.35
CA LYS A 408 21.25 -11.37 -0.11
C LYS A 408 21.31 -11.47 -1.64
N THR A 409 20.21 -11.22 -2.35
CA THR A 409 20.03 -11.63 -3.74
C THR A 409 19.28 -10.60 -4.58
N LEU A 410 19.85 -9.41 -4.74
CA LEU A 410 19.55 -8.60 -5.91
C LEU A 410 20.62 -8.85 -6.96
N THR A 411 20.29 -9.68 -7.95
CA THR A 411 21.20 -9.93 -9.06
C THR A 411 21.36 -8.70 -9.94
N TRP A 412 22.46 -8.70 -10.69
CA TRP A 412 22.78 -7.69 -11.69
C TRP A 412 21.56 -7.34 -12.54
N LEU A 413 21.31 -6.04 -12.75
CA LEU A 413 20.32 -5.58 -13.73
C LEU A 413 21.04 -5.53 -15.08
N TYR A 414 20.71 -6.45 -15.98
CA TYR A 414 21.20 -6.42 -17.35
C TYR A 414 20.36 -5.45 -18.17
N GLU A 415 21.02 -4.58 -18.93
CA GLU A 415 20.36 -3.70 -19.87
C GLU A 415 20.66 -4.10 -21.31
N PRO A 416 19.66 -4.69 -22.02
CA PRO A 416 19.87 -5.25 -23.35
C PRO A 416 20.41 -4.26 -24.37
N ASN A 417 20.04 -2.98 -24.26
CA ASN A 417 20.40 -1.95 -25.23
C ASN A 417 21.79 -1.34 -25.01
N THR A 418 22.42 -1.61 -23.87
CA THR A 418 23.73 -1.02 -23.53
C THR A 418 24.81 -2.05 -23.26
N ASP A 419 24.45 -3.33 -23.23
CA ASP A 419 25.33 -4.45 -22.85
C ASP A 419 26.03 -4.21 -21.50
N LYS A 420 25.32 -3.51 -20.60
CA LYS A 420 25.82 -3.13 -19.28
C LYS A 420 25.00 -3.77 -18.19
N PHE A 421 25.69 -3.98 -17.07
CA PHE A 421 25.09 -4.49 -15.86
C PHE A 421 25.18 -3.44 -14.76
N SER A 422 24.05 -3.11 -14.14
CA SER A 422 24.11 -2.46 -12.83
C SER A 422 24.53 -3.49 -11.80
N GLN A 423 25.55 -3.17 -11.01
CA GLN A 423 26.13 -4.10 -10.04
C GLN A 423 25.08 -4.68 -9.08
N SER A 424 25.14 -5.99 -8.86
CA SER A 424 24.49 -6.61 -7.71
C SER A 424 25.15 -6.08 -6.43
N TYR A 425 24.38 -5.70 -5.44
CA TYR A 425 24.91 -5.41 -4.11
C TYR A 425 24.02 -6.05 -3.04
N LYS A 426 24.67 -6.53 -1.97
CA LYS A 426 23.96 -6.96 -0.77
C LYS A 426 23.36 -5.72 -0.14
N TYR A 427 22.11 -5.84 0.29
CA TYR A 427 21.38 -4.72 0.81
C TYR A 427 20.70 -5.08 2.12
N CYS A 428 20.87 -4.21 3.11
CA CYS A 428 20.30 -4.34 4.44
C CYS A 428 19.70 -3.01 4.82
N ASP A 429 18.39 -3.01 5.02
CA ASP A 429 17.65 -1.78 5.29
C ASP A 429 16.94 -1.82 6.60
N GLN A 430 16.92 -0.66 7.23
CA GLN A 430 16.16 -0.44 8.43
C GLN A 430 14.71 -0.17 8.02
N VAL A 431 13.81 -1.05 8.43
CA VAL A 431 12.37 -0.95 8.19
C VAL A 431 11.64 -0.93 9.52
N GLY A 432 10.46 -0.31 9.56
CA GLY A 432 9.76 -0.18 10.83
C GLY A 432 8.42 0.52 10.77
N GLY A 433 8.02 1.03 11.93
CA GLY A 433 6.87 1.90 12.10
C GLY A 433 7.17 2.93 13.18
N THR A 434 6.36 3.98 13.20
CA THR A 434 6.42 5.01 14.25
C THR A 434 5.01 5.36 14.65
N ILE A 435 4.78 5.56 15.95
CA ILE A 435 3.56 6.17 16.48
C ILE A 435 3.92 7.27 17.47
N PHE A 436 2.95 8.13 17.75
CA PHE A 436 2.97 9.01 18.88
C PHE A 436 1.82 8.66 19.81
N ILE A 437 2.01 8.90 21.11
CA ILE A 437 0.93 8.85 22.07
C ILE A 437 1.01 10.08 22.97
N LYS A 438 -0.15 10.57 23.36
CA LYS A 438 -0.30 11.61 24.37
C LYS A 438 -0.66 10.97 25.70
N THR A 439 -0.02 11.40 26.78
CA THR A 439 -0.43 11.02 28.14
C THR A 439 -1.38 12.08 28.68
N ASP A 440 -2.55 11.66 29.16
CA ASP A 440 -3.55 12.53 29.79
C ASP A 440 -3.20 12.90 31.24
#